data_AF-A0A7K5IFJ5-F1
#
_entry.id   AF-A0A7K5IFJ5-F1
#
_cell.length_a   1.000
_cell.length_b   1.000
_cell.length_c   1.000
_cell.angle_alpha   90.00
_cell.angle_beta   90.00
_cell.angle_gamma   90.00
#
_symmetry.space_group_name_H-M   'P 1'
#
loop_
_entity.id
_entity.type
_entity.pdbx_description
1 polymer ?
#
loop_
_entity_poly.entity_id
_entity_poly.type
_entity_poly.pdbx_seq_one_letter_code
_entity_poly.pdbx_strand_id
1 'polypeptide(L)'
;VLAGYPVSPKDEEYVLVNNKCQCVTVTSKFVPSEENPDEEILVRNIRILVPLKARENISDPLSPLRTTFIYRMSELCKNCEPMEIELGGVIHQVQQGNSCEEPQTCYTYDRNECYSSPVPLLYHGEVKHVPAALTPDSCFAQ
;
A
#
# COMPACT_ATOMS: atom_id res chain seq x y z
N VAL A 1 -16.68 3.07 9.91
CA VAL A 1 -17.35 2.59 8.67
C VAL A 1 -17.57 1.10 8.81
N LEU A 2 -18.79 0.63 8.58
CA LEU A 2 -19.23 -0.75 8.81
C LEU A 2 -18.38 -1.75 8.00
N ALA A 3 -17.92 -2.82 8.65
CA ALA A 3 -17.38 -4.01 7.99
C ALA A 3 -18.55 -4.77 7.34
N GLY A 4 -18.93 -4.31 6.16
CA GLY A 4 -19.95 -4.88 5.29
C GLY A 4 -19.83 -4.19 3.94
N TYR A 5 -20.04 -4.93 2.85
CA TYR A 5 -20.13 -4.31 1.52
C TYR A 5 -21.12 -3.14 1.61
N PRO A 6 -20.74 -1.92 1.20
CA PRO A 6 -21.72 -0.86 1.06
C PRO A 6 -22.79 -1.39 0.09
N VAL A 7 -24.05 -1.31 0.50
CA VAL A 7 -25.18 -1.65 -0.37
C VAL A 7 -25.34 -0.51 -1.37
N SER A 8 -24.39 -0.38 -2.30
CA SER A 8 -24.49 0.48 -3.48
C SER A 8 -24.80 -0.42 -4.70
N PRO A 9 -25.20 0.14 -5.85
CA PRO A 9 -25.82 -0.63 -6.92
C PRO A 9 -24.94 -1.80 -7.37
N LYS A 10 -25.59 -2.92 -7.73
CA LYS A 10 -24.98 -4.21 -8.10
C LYS A 10 -23.90 -4.11 -9.20
N ASP A 11 -23.79 -2.97 -9.86
CA ASP A 11 -22.88 -2.70 -10.96
C ASP A 11 -21.60 -1.96 -10.62
N GLU A 12 -21.44 -1.42 -9.41
CA GLU A 12 -20.24 -0.67 -9.04
C GLU A 12 -19.07 -1.61 -8.67
N GLU A 13 -17.89 -1.35 -9.24
CA GLU A 13 -16.66 -2.04 -8.90
C GLU A 13 -16.08 -1.46 -7.61
N TYR A 14 -15.90 -2.30 -6.59
CA TYR A 14 -15.40 -1.89 -5.29
C TYR A 14 -13.89 -2.07 -5.21
N VAL A 15 -13.17 -1.05 -4.74
CA VAL A 15 -11.74 -1.17 -4.42
C VAL A 15 -11.59 -1.76 -3.02
N LEU A 16 -11.05 -2.98 -2.94
CA LEU A 16 -10.80 -3.68 -1.68
C LEU A 16 -9.41 -3.34 -1.12
N VAL A 17 -8.42 -3.21 -2.00
CA VAL A 17 -7.04 -2.90 -1.64
C VAL A 17 -6.47 -1.91 -2.64
N ASN A 18 -5.81 -0.87 -2.12
CA ASN A 18 -4.98 0.03 -2.90
C ASN A 18 -3.64 0.21 -2.19
N ASN A 19 -2.76 -0.78 -2.33
CA ASN A 19 -1.47 -0.80 -1.67
C ASN A 19 -0.43 -0.07 -2.53
N LYS A 20 -0.04 1.14 -2.11
CA LYS A 20 0.95 1.96 -2.82
C LYS A 20 2.40 1.48 -2.64
N CYS A 21 2.71 0.88 -1.48
CA CYS A 21 4.03 0.37 -1.12
C CYS A 21 4.50 -0.77 -2.06
N GLN A 22 3.59 -1.67 -2.42
CA GLN A 22 3.83 -2.81 -3.33
C GLN A 22 3.17 -2.62 -4.72
N CYS A 23 2.50 -1.50 -4.95
CA CYS A 23 1.79 -1.15 -6.18
C CYS A 23 0.79 -2.22 -6.63
N VAL A 24 -0.09 -2.63 -5.71
CA VAL A 24 -1.16 -3.62 -5.94
C VAL A 24 -2.53 -2.99 -5.76
N THR A 25 -3.40 -3.19 -6.73
CA THR A 25 -4.82 -2.83 -6.65
C THR A 25 -5.66 -4.09 -6.74
N VAL A 26 -6.56 -4.27 -5.77
CA VAL A 26 -7.54 -5.36 -5.76
C VAL A 26 -8.93 -4.75 -5.79
N THR A 27 -9.73 -5.16 -6.75
CA THR A 27 -11.12 -4.76 -6.87
C THR A 27 -12.04 -5.97 -6.86
N SER A 28 -13.32 -5.75 -6.57
CA SER A 28 -14.34 -6.79 -6.64
C SER A 28 -15.65 -6.26 -7.19
N LYS A 29 -16.36 -7.10 -7.93
CA LYS A 29 -17.70 -6.82 -8.44
C LYS A 29 -18.52 -8.10 -8.48
N PHE A 30 -19.81 -8.02 -8.17
CA PHE A 30 -20.75 -9.10 -8.44
C PHE A 30 -21.21 -9.00 -9.90
N VAL A 31 -21.16 -10.11 -10.62
CA VAL A 31 -21.66 -10.21 -11.99
C VAL A 31 -22.70 -11.33 -12.06
N PRO A 32 -23.80 -11.17 -12.81
CA PRO A 32 -24.75 -12.26 -12.99
C PRO A 32 -24.07 -13.44 -13.68
N SER A 33 -24.43 -14.66 -13.30
CA SER A 33 -23.94 -15.86 -13.98
C SER A 33 -24.56 -15.99 -15.36
N GLU A 34 -23.73 -16.27 -16.37
CA GLU A 34 -24.19 -16.56 -17.74
C GLU A 34 -24.97 -17.88 -17.82
N GLU A 35 -24.73 -18.80 -16.88
CA GLU A 35 -25.34 -20.14 -16.88
C GLU A 35 -26.63 -20.19 -16.06
N ASN A 36 -26.72 -19.42 -14.97
CA ASN A 36 -27.89 -19.38 -14.10
C ASN A 36 -28.24 -17.93 -13.71
N PRO A 37 -29.37 -17.36 -14.20
CA PRO A 37 -29.75 -15.98 -13.91
C PRO A 37 -30.10 -15.73 -12.44
N ASP A 38 -30.35 -16.78 -11.63
CA ASP A 38 -30.63 -16.66 -10.20
C ASP A 38 -29.33 -16.63 -9.34
N GLU A 39 -28.16 -16.77 -9.96
CA GLU A 39 -26.86 -16.78 -9.28
C GLU A 39 -26.01 -15.56 -9.61
N GLU A 40 -25.29 -15.05 -8.61
CA GLU A 40 -24.31 -13.97 -8.74
C GLU A 40 -22.89 -14.51 -8.49
N ILE A 41 -21.96 -14.16 -9.37
CA ILE A 41 -20.55 -14.53 -9.29
C ILE A 41 -19.78 -13.34 -8.71
N LEU A 42 -19.02 -13.58 -7.64
CA LEU A 42 -18.09 -12.57 -7.10
C LEU A 42 -16.77 -12.61 -7.88
N VAL A 43 -16.58 -11.65 -8.78
CA VAL A 43 -15.33 -11.45 -9.50
C VAL A 43 -14.39 -10.61 -8.65
N ARG A 44 -13.12 -11.02 -8.57
CA ARG A 44 -12.03 -10.24 -7.97
C ARG A 44 -10.94 -10.00 -8.99
N ASN A 45 -10.64 -8.74 -9.29
CA ASN A 45 -9.55 -8.37 -10.18
C ASN A 45 -8.34 -7.96 -9.35
N ILE A 46 -7.17 -8.52 -9.68
CA ILE A 46 -5.90 -8.20 -9.02
C ILE A 46 -4.96 -7.62 -10.07
N ARG A 47 -4.55 -6.37 -9.86
CA ARG A 47 -3.57 -5.67 -10.70
C ARG A 47 -2.29 -5.44 -9.92
N ILE A 48 -1.17 -5.90 -10.46
CA ILE A 48 0.16 -5.76 -9.87
C ILE A 48 1.07 -5.03 -10.86
N LEU A 49 1.75 -3.98 -10.42
CA LEU A 49 2.79 -3.31 -11.19
C LEU A 49 4.17 -3.66 -10.63
N VAL A 50 5.00 -4.34 -11.44
CA VAL A 50 6.32 -4.80 -11.03
C VAL A 50 7.41 -3.81 -11.46
N PRO A 51 8.12 -3.17 -10.54
CA PRO A 51 9.17 -2.21 -10.86
C PRO A 51 10.50 -2.91 -11.16
N LEU A 52 10.78 -3.13 -12.45
CA LEU A 52 11.95 -3.89 -12.91
C LEU A 52 13.32 -3.29 -12.56
N LYS A 53 13.36 -2.03 -12.13
CA LYS A 53 14.59 -1.31 -11.73
C LYS A 53 14.60 -0.94 -10.25
N ALA A 54 13.63 -1.43 -9.47
CA ALA A 54 13.62 -1.19 -8.04
C ALA A 54 14.75 -1.93 -7.34
N ARG A 55 15.19 -1.33 -6.25
CA ARG A 55 16.22 -1.83 -5.35
C ARG A 55 15.59 -2.73 -4.28
N GLU A 56 16.38 -3.60 -3.65
CA GLU A 56 15.88 -4.41 -2.53
C GLU A 56 15.47 -3.51 -1.36
N ASN A 57 16.30 -2.54 -1.01
CA ASN A 57 15.95 -1.47 -0.10
C ASN A 57 15.79 -0.17 -0.90
N ILE A 58 14.55 0.27 -1.11
CA ILE A 58 14.28 1.45 -1.95
C ILE A 58 14.87 2.76 -1.36
N SER A 59 15.14 2.82 -0.06
CA SER A 59 15.77 3.96 0.59
C SER A 59 17.31 3.93 0.50
N ASP A 60 17.89 2.79 0.15
CA ASP A 60 19.32 2.61 -0.04
C ASP A 60 19.65 2.44 -1.54
N PRO A 61 20.19 3.49 -2.20
CA PRO A 61 20.51 3.44 -3.61
C PRO A 61 21.63 2.45 -3.96
N LEU A 62 22.42 1.99 -2.97
CA LEU A 62 23.50 1.03 -3.14
C LEU A 62 23.02 -0.43 -3.04
N SER A 63 21.81 -0.66 -2.53
CA SER A 63 21.27 -2.01 -2.43
C SER A 63 21.11 -2.66 -3.82
N PRO A 64 21.19 -4.01 -3.92
CA PRO A 64 21.09 -4.67 -5.21
C PRO A 64 19.71 -4.48 -5.84
N LEU A 65 19.60 -4.78 -7.14
CA LEU A 65 18.31 -4.79 -7.81
C LEU A 65 17.46 -5.94 -7.29
N ARG A 66 16.18 -5.66 -7.03
CA ARG A 66 15.21 -6.66 -6.59
C ARG A 66 14.80 -7.53 -7.77
N THR A 67 14.99 -8.85 -7.63
CA THR A 67 14.56 -9.84 -8.63
C THR A 67 13.33 -10.64 -8.20
N THR A 68 13.02 -10.64 -6.90
CA THR A 68 11.94 -11.44 -6.31
C THR A 68 10.89 -10.54 -5.66
N PHE A 69 9.64 -10.72 -6.06
CA PHE A 69 8.49 -9.96 -5.57
C PHE A 69 7.46 -10.94 -5.00
N ILE A 70 7.14 -10.80 -3.71
CA ILE A 70 6.25 -11.71 -2.98
C ILE A 70 5.04 -10.93 -2.49
N TYR A 71 3.88 -11.27 -3.03
CA TYR A 71 2.61 -10.65 -2.67
C TYR A 71 1.78 -11.64 -1.88
N ARG A 72 1.45 -11.30 -0.63
CA ARG A 72 0.59 -12.11 0.23
C ARG A 72 -0.72 -11.37 0.43
N MET A 73 -1.84 -11.98 0.01
CA MET A 73 -3.16 -11.35 0.15
C MET A 73 -3.50 -11.04 1.62
N SER A 74 -3.07 -11.89 2.55
CA SER A 74 -3.24 -11.65 3.99
C SER A 74 -2.54 -10.38 4.47
N GLU A 75 -1.42 -10.00 3.86
CA GLU A 75 -0.67 -8.78 4.17
C GLU A 75 -1.27 -7.56 3.46
N LEU A 76 -1.66 -7.73 2.19
CA LEU A 76 -2.25 -6.67 1.39
C LEU A 76 -3.61 -6.20 1.91
N CYS A 77 -4.40 -7.11 2.47
CA CYS A 77 -5.73 -6.83 3.00
C CYS A 77 -5.74 -6.48 4.51
N LYS A 78 -4.58 -6.31 5.16
CA LYS A 78 -4.55 -5.91 6.58
C LYS A 78 -5.12 -4.51 6.73
N ASN A 79 -6.08 -4.36 7.63
CA ASN A 79 -6.58 -3.04 8.03
C ASN A 79 -6.05 -2.69 9.42
N CYS A 80 -4.99 -1.90 9.44
CA CYS A 80 -4.30 -1.50 10.67
C CYS A 80 -4.67 -0.08 11.12
N GLU A 81 -5.56 0.60 10.40
CA GLU A 81 -6.03 1.92 10.79
C GLU A 81 -6.93 1.81 12.02
N PRO A 82 -6.64 2.55 13.10
CA PRO A 82 -7.52 2.60 14.26
C PRO A 82 -8.84 3.24 13.85
N MET A 83 -9.94 2.72 14.36
CA MET A 83 -11.27 3.24 14.11
C MET A 83 -12.08 3.32 15.40
N GLU A 84 -13.04 4.23 15.41
CA GLU A 84 -13.97 4.38 16.51
C GLU A 84 -15.22 3.53 16.29
N ILE A 85 -15.64 2.83 17.34
CA ILE A 85 -16.93 2.14 17.41
C ILE A 85 -17.69 2.60 18.64
N GLU A 86 -19.00 2.80 18.50
CA GLU A 86 -19.88 3.12 19.62
C GLU A 86 -20.51 1.83 20.17
N LEU A 87 -20.32 1.57 21.46
CA LEU A 87 -20.92 0.44 22.16
C LEU A 87 -21.61 0.97 23.42
N GLY A 88 -22.94 0.90 23.46
CA GLY A 88 -23.72 1.31 24.63
C GLY A 88 -23.58 2.80 24.99
N GLY A 89 -23.43 3.68 23.99
CA GLY A 89 -23.26 5.12 24.19
C GLY A 89 -21.83 5.57 24.52
N VAL A 90 -20.85 4.66 24.49
CA VAL A 90 -19.43 4.95 24.72
C VAL A 90 -18.64 4.69 23.45
N ILE A 91 -17.76 5.64 23.09
CA ILE A 91 -16.86 5.52 21.93
C ILE A 91 -15.59 4.77 22.36
N HIS A 92 -15.29 3.68 21.66
CA HIS A 92 -14.09 2.88 21.84
C HIS A 92 -13.21 2.96 20.59
N GLN A 93 -11.90 3.13 20.81
CA GLN A 93 -10.88 2.98 19.77
C GLN A 93 -10.54 1.51 19.60
N VAL A 94 -10.71 0.98 18.39
CA VAL A 94 -10.44 -0.41 18.05
C VAL A 94 -9.60 -0.50 16.77
N GLN A 95 -8.88 -1.60 16.63
CA GLN A 95 -8.09 -1.91 15.45
C GLN A 95 -8.56 -3.27 14.91
N GLN A 96 -8.83 -3.35 13.60
CA GLN A 96 -9.38 -4.57 12.99
C GLN A 96 -8.30 -5.63 12.69
N GLY A 97 -7.06 -5.22 12.43
CA GLY A 97 -5.95 -6.12 12.10
C GLY A 97 -5.21 -6.65 13.33
N ASN A 98 -4.97 -7.96 13.37
CA ASN A 98 -4.27 -8.65 14.47
C ASN A 98 -2.74 -8.58 14.42
N SER A 99 -2.14 -8.15 13.30
CA SER A 99 -0.68 -8.21 13.07
C SER A 99 -0.24 -6.99 12.26
N CYS A 100 -0.07 -5.86 12.95
CA CYS A 100 0.21 -4.54 12.36
C CYS A 100 1.58 -3.99 12.78
N GLU A 101 2.35 -4.75 13.55
CA GLU A 101 3.66 -4.32 14.06
C GLU A 101 4.80 -4.56 13.06
N GLU A 102 4.60 -5.43 12.05
CA GLU A 102 5.65 -5.75 11.08
C GLU A 102 5.69 -4.72 9.94
N PRO A 103 6.84 -4.05 9.72
CA PRO A 103 6.96 -3.10 8.62
C PRO A 103 6.87 -3.83 7.27
N GLN A 104 5.94 -3.39 6.42
CA GLN A 104 5.81 -3.92 5.07
C GLN A 104 7.02 -3.50 4.23
N THR A 105 7.63 -4.46 3.53
CA THR A 105 8.68 -4.14 2.56
C THR A 105 8.07 -3.53 1.29
N CYS A 106 8.47 -2.30 0.98
CA CYS A 106 8.01 -1.58 -0.21
C CYS A 106 8.85 -1.89 -1.45
N TYR A 107 8.17 -1.95 -2.58
CA TYR A 107 8.73 -2.21 -3.91
C TYR A 107 8.76 -0.94 -4.76
N THR A 108 7.86 -0.01 -4.47
CA THR A 108 7.72 1.28 -5.16
C THR A 108 7.75 2.43 -4.16
N TYR A 109 8.17 3.61 -4.63
CA TYR A 109 8.02 4.86 -3.90
C TYR A 109 6.55 5.32 -3.92
N ASP A 110 6.04 5.87 -2.81
CA ASP A 110 4.82 6.66 -2.85
C ASP A 110 5.13 8.04 -3.44
N ARG A 111 4.36 8.45 -4.45
CA ARG A 111 4.48 9.77 -5.09
C ARG A 111 4.26 10.92 -4.11
N ASN A 112 3.54 10.68 -3.03
CA ASN A 112 3.20 11.70 -2.04
C ASN A 112 4.20 11.77 -0.88
N GLU A 113 5.17 10.86 -0.80
CA GLU A 113 6.15 10.81 0.27
C GLU A 113 7.54 11.21 -0.24
N CYS A 114 8.31 11.91 0.60
CA CYS A 114 9.69 12.27 0.30
C CYS A 114 10.64 11.17 0.78
N TYR A 115 11.39 10.59 -0.16
CA TYR A 115 12.47 9.66 0.13
C TYR A 115 13.81 10.36 -0.09
N SER A 116 14.71 10.25 0.88
CA SER A 116 16.06 10.81 0.80
C SER A 116 17.08 9.85 1.39
N SER A 117 18.34 10.01 0.98
CA SER A 117 19.46 9.21 1.47
C SER A 117 20.67 10.11 1.73
N PRO A 118 21.41 9.92 2.84
CA PRO A 118 22.59 10.71 3.12
C PRO A 118 23.75 10.34 2.19
N VAL A 119 24.33 11.34 1.54
CA VAL A 119 25.51 11.17 0.68
C VAL A 119 26.74 11.80 1.36
N PRO A 120 27.84 11.06 1.54
CA PRO A 120 29.06 11.62 2.09
C PRO A 120 29.76 12.52 1.06
N LEU A 121 29.95 13.78 1.39
CA LEU A 121 30.65 14.78 0.58
C LEU A 121 31.85 15.33 1.34
N LEU A 122 33.00 15.45 0.68
CA LEU A 122 34.20 16.04 1.25
C LEU A 122 34.17 17.56 1.09
N TYR A 123 34.24 18.31 2.20
CA TYR A 123 34.23 19.77 2.21
C TYR A 123 35.23 20.30 3.24
N HIS A 124 36.22 21.07 2.81
CA HIS A 124 37.33 21.57 3.65
C HIS A 124 38.05 20.48 4.48
N GLY A 125 38.19 19.27 3.95
CA GLY A 125 38.85 18.16 4.64
C GLY A 125 37.95 17.39 5.62
N GLU A 126 36.70 17.81 5.80
CA GLU A 126 35.70 17.10 6.60
C GLU A 126 34.69 16.38 5.70
N VAL A 127 34.31 15.16 6.07
CA VAL A 127 33.22 14.42 5.40
C VAL A 127 31.89 14.84 6.02
N LYS A 128 31.03 15.47 5.22
CA LYS A 128 29.67 15.85 5.61
C LYS A 128 28.66 14.93 4.93
N HIS A 129 27.71 14.40 5.70
CA HIS A 129 26.60 13.60 5.17
C HIS A 129 25.45 14.54 4.83
N VAL A 130 25.27 14.82 3.54
CA VAL A 130 24.24 15.75 3.05
C VAL A 130 23.06 14.93 2.54
N PRO A 131 21.80 15.24 2.92
CA PRO A 131 20.64 14.52 2.41
C PRO A 131 20.46 14.80 0.92
N ALA A 132 20.38 13.73 0.12
CA ALA A 132 20.05 13.79 -1.30
C ALA A 132 18.64 13.21 -1.52
N ALA A 133 17.78 13.95 -2.23
CA ALA A 133 16.43 13.49 -2.55
C ALA A 133 16.47 12.36 -3.59
N LEU A 134 15.82 11.24 -3.29
CA LEU A 134 15.57 10.14 -4.22
C LEU A 134 14.31 10.40 -5.05
N THR A 135 13.33 11.09 -4.47
CA THR A 135 12.06 11.49 -5.12
C THR A 135 11.92 13.03 -5.09
N PRO A 136 12.60 13.76 -5.98
CA PRO A 136 12.70 15.22 -5.89
C PRO A 136 11.34 15.93 -5.91
N ASP A 137 10.40 15.47 -6.73
CA ASP A 137 9.08 16.09 -6.88
C ASP A 137 8.25 16.13 -5.58
N SER A 138 8.48 15.19 -4.66
CA SER A 138 7.77 15.11 -3.37
C SER A 138 8.54 15.69 -2.19
N CYS A 139 9.78 16.15 -2.41
CA CYS A 139 10.69 16.61 -1.37
C CYS A 139 10.84 18.14 -1.27
N PHE A 140 9.95 18.90 -1.93
CA PHE A 140 9.90 20.35 -1.73
C PHE A 140 9.41 20.67 -0.33
N ALA A 141 10.12 21.53 0.40
CA ALA A 141 9.65 22.08 1.65
C ALA A 141 8.35 22.87 1.38
N GLN A 142 7.29 22.54 2.11
CA GLN A 142 6.10 23.40 2.23
C GLN A 142 6.37 24.50 3.26
#